data_AF-A0A0D1BTG3-F1
#
_entry.id   AF-A0A0D1BTG3-F1
#
_cell.length_a   1.000
_cell.length_b   1.000
_cell.length_c   1.000
_cell.angle_alpha   90.00
_cell.angle_beta   90.00
_cell.angle_gamma   90.00
#
_symmetry.space_group_name_H-M   'P 1'
#
loop_
_entity.id
_entity.type
_entity.pdbx_description
1 polymer ?
#
loop_
_entity_poly.entity_id
_entity_poly.type
_entity_poly.pdbx_seq_one_letter_code
_entity_poly.pdbx_strand_id
1 'polypeptide(L)'
;MSKSSEEKMENKEVLNINSFNISEFCNAEEGSNFIHFKPCEICKRAILDPINVADTSRLLQVNVALRNVCIGKELTVGCILIDRTGTVLAFKSQTFTVGHGGSGCGCSEDKHGSPCTNTSRRFSFILPTRDLCSSMDLKVKIIANYTHPCN
;
A
#
# COMPACT_ATOMS: atom_id res chain seq x y z
N MET A 1 -67.14 9.46 -19.16
CA MET A 1 -67.12 7.99 -19.31
C MET A 1 -65.71 7.63 -19.73
N SER A 2 -64.85 6.88 -19.03
CA SER A 2 -64.98 5.91 -17.93
C SER A 2 -63.56 5.74 -17.31
N LYS A 3 -63.35 5.75 -15.97
CA LYS A 3 -63.03 4.59 -15.08
C LYS A 3 -62.13 3.50 -15.72
N SER A 4 -61.07 2.92 -15.11
CA SER A 4 -60.57 2.83 -13.72
C SER A 4 -59.10 2.30 -13.67
N SER A 5 -58.33 2.61 -12.61
CA SER A 5 -57.77 1.74 -11.51
C SER A 5 -56.59 0.80 -11.87
N GLU A 6 -55.39 1.01 -11.30
CA GLU A 6 -54.70 0.22 -10.22
C GLU A 6 -54.14 -1.14 -10.75
N GLU A 7 -52.89 -1.60 -10.56
CA GLU A 7 -51.97 -1.75 -9.41
C GLU A 7 -50.51 -1.89 -9.93
N LYS A 8 -49.46 -1.28 -9.36
CA LYS A 8 -48.60 -1.66 -8.21
C LYS A 8 -47.55 -2.79 -8.46
N MET A 9 -46.25 -2.41 -8.47
CA MET A 9 -45.07 -3.12 -7.90
C MET A 9 -43.80 -2.41 -8.43
N GLU A 10 -43.19 -1.49 -7.67
CA GLU A 10 -42.21 -1.70 -6.59
C GLU A 10 -40.75 -1.84 -7.08
N ASN A 11 -40.01 -0.75 -6.86
CA ASN A 11 -38.59 -0.59 -6.53
C ASN A 11 -37.51 -1.45 -7.21
N LYS A 12 -36.72 -0.75 -8.03
CA LYS A 12 -35.26 -0.78 -7.92
C LYS A 12 -34.72 0.61 -8.22
N GLU A 13 -34.64 1.45 -7.18
CA GLU A 13 -33.83 2.66 -7.25
C GLU A 13 -32.37 2.23 -7.45
N VAL A 14 -31.92 2.38 -8.69
CA VAL A 14 -30.50 2.49 -9.02
C VAL A 14 -30.05 3.80 -8.38
N LEU A 15 -29.45 3.72 -7.20
CA LEU A 15 -28.89 4.89 -6.53
C LEU A 15 -27.87 5.55 -7.47
N ASN A 16 -28.30 6.68 -8.01
CA ASN A 16 -27.60 7.53 -8.93
C ASN A 16 -26.43 8.17 -8.18
N ILE A 17 -25.21 7.77 -8.52
CA ILE A 17 -23.95 8.20 -7.85
C ILE A 17 -23.63 9.68 -8.16
N ASN A 18 -24.46 10.39 -8.93
CA ASN A 18 -24.15 11.71 -9.48
C ASN A 18 -24.74 12.90 -8.72
N SER A 19 -25.21 12.77 -7.47
CA SER A 19 -25.73 13.93 -6.72
C SER A 19 -24.75 14.55 -5.72
N PHE A 20 -23.51 14.08 -5.61
CA PHE A 20 -22.50 14.79 -4.82
C PHE A 20 -21.96 15.96 -5.63
N ASN A 21 -22.37 17.17 -5.26
CA ASN A 21 -21.96 18.39 -5.94
C ASN A 21 -20.48 18.66 -5.61
N ILE A 22 -19.63 18.75 -6.62
CA ILE A 22 -18.17 18.97 -6.47
C ILE A 22 -17.86 20.21 -5.62
N SER A 23 -18.79 21.17 -5.57
CA SER A 23 -18.71 22.35 -4.70
C SER A 23 -18.74 22.05 -3.19
N GLU A 24 -19.36 20.96 -2.74
CA GLU A 24 -19.28 20.53 -1.33
C GLU A 24 -17.92 19.90 -1.01
N PHE A 25 -17.27 19.27 -2.00
CA PHE A 25 -15.92 18.70 -1.86
C PHE A 25 -14.82 19.77 -1.77
N CYS A 26 -15.04 20.99 -2.27
CA CYS A 26 -13.98 22.01 -2.27
C CYS A 26 -13.96 22.91 -1.01
N ASN A 27 -14.96 22.83 -0.13
CA ASN A 27 -15.19 23.83 0.93
C ASN A 27 -15.12 23.28 2.37
N ALA A 28 -14.65 22.05 2.58
CA ALA A 28 -14.53 21.48 3.93
C ALA A 28 -13.19 21.86 4.57
N GLU A 29 -13.22 22.55 5.71
CA GLU A 29 -12.04 22.88 6.51
C GLU A 29 -11.43 21.62 7.17
N GLU A 30 -10.11 21.66 7.32
CA GLU A 30 -9.19 20.60 7.75
C GLU A 30 -9.75 19.58 8.76
N GLY A 31 -10.08 18.39 8.26
CA GLY A 31 -10.51 17.26 9.07
C GLY A 31 -9.35 16.41 9.58
N SER A 32 -9.18 16.31 10.90
CA SER A 32 -8.36 15.26 11.52
C SER A 32 -9.08 13.91 11.41
N ASN A 33 -8.90 13.24 10.27
CA ASN A 33 -9.59 12.01 9.91
C ASN A 33 -9.02 10.78 10.64
N PHE A 34 -9.19 10.69 11.96
CA PHE A 34 -8.83 9.49 12.72
C PHE A 34 -9.83 8.35 12.43
N ILE A 35 -9.35 7.24 11.86
CA ILE A 35 -10.16 6.05 11.63
C ILE A 35 -10.12 5.15 12.88
N HIS A 36 -11.20 5.15 13.66
CA HIS A 36 -11.33 4.28 14.84
C HIS A 36 -11.90 2.90 14.48
N PHE A 37 -11.27 1.81 14.93
CA PHE A 37 -11.81 0.44 14.81
C PHE A 37 -12.40 -0.02 16.13
N LYS A 38 -13.56 -0.67 16.10
CA LYS A 38 -14.13 -1.36 17.26
C LYS A 38 -13.39 -2.69 17.53
N PRO A 39 -13.45 -3.22 18.76
CA PRO A 39 -12.97 -4.58 19.03
C PRO A 39 -13.59 -5.59 18.06
N CYS A 40 -12.75 -6.48 17.51
CA CYS A 40 -13.13 -7.51 16.52
C CYS A 40 -13.62 -7.00 15.15
N GLU A 41 -13.55 -5.70 14.86
CA GLU A 41 -13.89 -5.15 13.54
C GLU A 41 -12.74 -5.40 12.54
N ILE A 42 -12.96 -6.28 11.56
CA ILE A 42 -11.93 -6.69 10.59
C ILE A 42 -11.84 -5.72 9.39
N CYS A 43 -12.95 -5.10 9.00
CA CYS A 43 -13.01 -4.17 7.87
C CYS A 43 -13.90 -2.98 8.19
N LYS A 44 -13.43 -1.77 7.83
CA LYS A 44 -14.17 -0.52 7.98
C LYS A 44 -14.08 0.28 6.68
N ARG A 45 -15.21 0.80 6.21
CA ARG A 45 -15.26 1.78 5.11
C ARG A 45 -15.25 3.18 5.72
N ALA A 46 -14.31 4.02 5.29
CA ALA A 46 -14.21 5.42 5.71
C ALA A 46 -14.34 6.32 4.48
N ILE A 47 -15.15 7.37 4.61
CA ILE A 47 -15.17 8.50 3.68
C ILE A 47 -14.33 9.57 4.38
N LEU A 48 -13.21 9.93 3.76
CA LEU A 48 -12.31 10.94 4.30
C LEU A 48 -12.74 12.30 3.76
N ASP A 49 -12.58 13.34 4.56
CA ASP A 49 -12.76 14.71 4.09
C ASP A 49 -11.85 14.99 2.88
N PRO A 50 -12.22 15.98 2.05
CA PRO A 50 -11.40 16.40 0.92
C PRO A 50 -9.95 16.66 1.34
N ILE A 51 -9.04 15.83 0.84
CA ILE A 51 -7.61 16.00 1.12
C ILE A 51 -7.14 17.18 0.27
N ASN A 52 -6.62 18.21 0.92
CA ASN A 52 -6.02 19.34 0.22
C ASN A 52 -4.80 18.86 -0.60
N VAL A 53 -4.97 18.76 -1.92
CA VAL A 53 -3.90 18.30 -2.84
C VAL A 53 -2.83 19.38 -3.05
N ALA A 54 -3.03 20.59 -2.51
CA ALA A 54 -2.01 21.64 -2.54
C ALA A 54 -0.79 21.31 -1.67
N ASP A 55 -0.92 20.37 -0.73
CA ASP A 55 0.19 19.94 0.10
C ASP A 55 1.24 19.20 -0.73
N THR A 56 2.40 19.83 -0.86
CA THR A 56 3.51 19.25 -1.60
C THR A 56 4.08 18.03 -0.89
N SER A 57 4.39 16.97 -1.63
CA SER A 57 4.97 15.75 -1.08
C SER A 57 6.11 15.25 -1.94
N ARG A 58 7.07 14.55 -1.33
CA ARG A 58 8.15 13.86 -2.04
C ARG A 58 7.87 12.37 -2.11
N LEU A 59 8.06 11.77 -3.29
CA LEU A 59 8.01 10.33 -3.47
C LEU A 59 9.41 9.74 -3.36
N LEU A 60 9.65 8.89 -2.37
CA LEU A 60 10.88 8.12 -2.24
C LEU A 60 10.63 6.66 -2.62
N GLN A 61 11.37 6.17 -3.61
CA GLN A 61 11.38 4.75 -3.98
C GLN A 61 12.69 4.11 -3.53
N VAL A 62 12.60 3.11 -2.66
CA VAL A 62 13.74 2.33 -2.17
C VAL A 62 13.70 0.94 -2.81
N ASN A 63 14.70 0.63 -3.63
CA ASN A 63 14.89 -0.69 -4.21
C ASN A 63 15.86 -1.50 -3.35
N VAL A 64 15.35 -2.57 -2.72
CA VAL A 64 16.12 -3.49 -1.88
C VAL A 64 16.44 -4.73 -2.69
N ALA A 65 17.71 -4.97 -2.99
CA ALA A 65 18.18 -6.19 -3.63
C ALA A 65 18.76 -7.14 -2.57
N LEU A 66 18.19 -8.33 -2.47
CA LEU A 66 18.64 -9.40 -1.61
C LEU A 66 19.33 -10.46 -2.44
N ARG A 67 20.50 -10.89 -2.00
CA ARG A 67 21.30 -11.89 -2.70
C ARG A 67 21.38 -13.17 -1.90
N ASN A 68 21.49 -14.29 -2.59
CA ASN A 68 21.69 -15.60 -1.99
C ASN A 68 20.60 -15.96 -0.94
N VAL A 69 19.33 -15.73 -1.28
CA VAL A 69 18.17 -16.11 -0.45
C VAL A 69 17.64 -17.48 -0.85
N CYS A 70 17.34 -18.34 0.13
CA CYS A 70 16.90 -19.71 -0.08
C CYS A 70 15.53 -19.75 -0.74
N ILE A 71 15.42 -20.51 -1.83
CA ILE A 71 14.17 -20.70 -2.56
C ILE A 71 13.17 -21.47 -1.70
N GLY A 72 11.88 -21.14 -1.82
CA GLY A 72 10.79 -21.77 -1.08
C GLY A 72 10.66 -21.33 0.39
N LYS A 73 11.60 -20.52 0.89
CA LYS A 73 11.51 -19.95 2.25
C LYS A 73 10.72 -18.65 2.24
N GLU A 74 9.96 -18.42 3.31
CA GLU A 74 9.26 -17.17 3.54
C GLU A 74 10.19 -16.14 4.20
N LEU A 75 10.26 -14.96 3.60
CA LEU A 75 11.13 -13.87 3.99
C LEU A 75 10.31 -12.60 4.22
N THR A 76 10.53 -11.93 5.34
CA THR A 76 10.01 -10.59 5.60
C THR A 76 11.13 -9.57 5.46
N VAL A 77 10.89 -8.55 4.65
CA VAL A 77 11.79 -7.42 4.45
C VAL A 77 11.11 -6.16 4.94
N GLY A 78 11.72 -5.48 5.90
CA GLY A 78 11.33 -4.18 6.41
C GLY A 78 12.24 -3.08 5.89
N CYS A 79 11.65 -1.95 5.52
CA CYS A 79 12.32 -0.72 5.14
C CYS A 79 11.88 0.40 6.08
N ILE A 80 12.82 0.95 6.84
CA ILE A 80 12.61 2.02 7.82
C ILE A 80 13.29 3.29 7.31
N LEU A 81 12.54 4.40 7.29
CA LEU A 81 13.06 5.73 7.02
C LEU A 81 13.29 6.46 8.35
N ILE A 82 14.49 7.00 8.52
CA ILE A 82 14.93 7.68 9.73
C ILE A 82 15.45 9.05 9.35
N ASP A 83 15.09 10.10 10.08
CA ASP A 83 15.63 11.43 9.85
C ASP A 83 17.06 11.59 10.43
N ARG A 84 17.65 12.78 10.27
CA ARG A 84 18.97 13.10 10.85
C ARG A 84 19.02 13.06 12.38
N THR A 85 17.87 13.21 13.06
CA THR A 85 17.77 13.19 14.53
C THR A 85 17.67 11.77 15.09
N GLY A 86 17.52 10.77 14.22
CA GLY A 86 17.30 9.38 14.61
C GLY A 86 15.83 9.00 14.74
N THR A 87 14.90 9.90 14.39
CA THR A 87 13.45 9.69 14.49
C THR A 87 12.95 8.88 13.30
N VAL A 88 12.17 7.83 13.57
CA VAL A 88 11.52 7.01 12.52
C VAL A 88 10.39 7.82 11.90
N LEU A 89 10.51 8.11 10.59
CA LEU A 89 9.50 8.85 9.84
C LEU A 89 8.45 7.92 9.22
N ALA A 90 8.89 6.77 8.72
CA ALA A 90 8.01 5.80 8.10
C ALA A 90 8.60 4.40 8.13
N PHE A 91 7.72 3.40 8.12
CA PHE A 91 8.08 1.99 8.04
C PHE A 91 7.13 1.27 7.10
N LYS A 92 7.68 0.42 6.23
CA LYS A 92 6.92 -0.55 5.44
C LYS A 92 7.64 -1.89 5.49
N SER A 93 6.87 -2.97 5.58
CA SER A 93 7.39 -4.32 5.44
C SER A 93 6.63 -5.07 4.36
N GLN A 94 7.29 -6.07 3.79
CA GLN A 94 6.69 -7.00 2.85
C GLN A 94 7.18 -8.41 3.18
N THR A 95 6.23 -9.31 3.38
CA THR A 95 6.47 -10.75 3.52
C THR A 95 6.20 -11.43 2.19
N PHE A 96 7.09 -12.33 1.78
CA PHE A 96 6.94 -13.10 0.55
C PHE A 96 7.71 -14.40 0.59
N THR A 97 7.25 -15.41 -0.15
CA THR A 97 8.00 -16.63 -0.42
C THR A 97 9.00 -16.39 -1.54
N VAL A 98 10.25 -16.83 -1.36
CA VAL A 98 11.29 -16.73 -2.39
C VAL A 98 10.96 -17.70 -3.53
N GLY A 99 10.56 -17.15 -4.68
CA GLY A 99 10.31 -17.93 -5.89
C GLY A 99 11.60 -18.35 -6.60
N HIS A 100 11.49 -19.30 -7.53
CA HIS A 100 12.58 -19.61 -8.44
C HIS A 100 12.78 -18.40 -9.37
N GLY A 101 13.96 -17.78 -9.34
CA GLY A 101 14.29 -16.66 -10.24
C GLY A 101 14.28 -17.14 -11.68
N GLY A 102 13.29 -16.71 -12.47
CA GLY A 102 13.22 -16.99 -13.89
C GLY A 102 14.18 -16.11 -14.67
N SER A 103 15.29 -16.68 -15.14
CA SER A 103 15.97 -16.21 -16.35
C SER A 103 16.05 -17.37 -17.33
N GLY A 104 15.14 -17.36 -18.32
CA GLY A 104 15.41 -17.87 -19.66
C GLY A 104 15.33 -19.39 -19.87
N CYS A 105 14.30 -19.76 -20.64
CA CYS A 105 14.18 -20.96 -21.48
C CYS A 105 14.06 -22.34 -20.82
N GLY A 106 13.11 -23.10 -21.37
CA GLY A 106 12.79 -24.45 -20.95
C GLY A 106 13.89 -25.47 -21.21
N CYS A 107 13.60 -26.68 -20.74
CA CYS A 107 14.34 -27.91 -20.99
C CYS A 107 15.77 -27.93 -20.41
N SER A 108 15.90 -28.37 -19.16
CA SER A 108 16.85 -29.44 -18.83
C SER A 108 16.44 -30.05 -17.49
N GLU A 109 15.87 -31.25 -17.55
CA GLU A 109 16.15 -32.22 -16.49
C GLU A 109 17.68 -32.36 -16.43
N ASP A 110 18.26 -32.46 -15.24
CA ASP A 110 19.69 -32.39 -14.94
C ASP A 110 20.32 -30.99 -14.88
N LYS A 111 20.22 -30.33 -13.72
CA LYS A 111 21.27 -29.43 -13.18
C LYS A 111 20.98 -29.08 -11.72
N HIS A 112 21.96 -29.32 -10.85
CA HIS A 112 22.01 -28.83 -9.48
C HIS A 112 21.97 -27.29 -9.46
N GLY A 113 20.77 -26.71 -9.50
CA GLY A 113 20.58 -25.29 -9.25
C GLY A 113 20.98 -24.96 -7.81
N SER A 114 21.61 -23.79 -7.59
CA SER A 114 21.88 -23.34 -6.22
C SER A 114 20.55 -23.27 -5.45
N PRO A 115 20.51 -23.73 -4.19
CA PRO A 115 19.29 -23.69 -3.36
C PRO A 115 18.82 -22.25 -3.09
N CYS A 116 19.63 -21.27 -3.47
CA CYS A 116 19.42 -19.86 -3.27
C CYS A 116 19.36 -19.09 -4.59
N THR A 117 18.65 -17.97 -4.59
CA THR A 117 18.52 -17.04 -5.71
C THR A 117 18.65 -15.59 -5.24
N ASN A 118 18.61 -14.65 -6.19
CA ASN A 118 18.56 -13.22 -5.89
C ASN A 118 17.12 -12.71 -6.10
N THR A 119 16.68 -11.79 -5.25
CA THR A 119 15.35 -11.19 -5.33
C THR A 119 15.41 -9.72 -5.01
N SER A 120 14.44 -8.95 -5.50
CA SER A 120 14.35 -7.52 -5.22
C SER A 120 12.95 -7.11 -4.79
N ARG A 121 12.87 -6.13 -3.88
CA ARG A 121 11.61 -5.52 -3.43
C ARG A 121 11.70 -4.01 -3.47
N ARG A 122 10.60 -3.37 -3.84
CA ARG A 122 10.52 -1.91 -3.95
C ARG A 122 9.54 -1.38 -2.92
N PHE A 123 10.00 -0.45 -2.10
CA PHE A 123 9.17 0.28 -1.13
C PHE A 123 9.00 1.71 -1.61
N SER A 124 7.76 2.18 -1.69
CA SER A 124 7.43 3.56 -2.07
C SER A 124 6.87 4.31 -0.86
N PHE A 125 7.40 5.48 -0.56
CA PHE A 125 6.99 6.31 0.56
C PHE A 125 6.61 7.70 0.06
N ILE A 126 5.50 8.22 0.59
CA ILE A 126 5.10 9.61 0.41
C ILE A 126 5.56 10.34 1.66
N LEU A 127 6.44 11.32 1.48
CA LEU A 127 7.00 12.13 2.55
C LEU A 127 6.35 13.52 2.49
N PRO A 128 5.52 13.87 3.48
CA PRO A 128 4.91 15.20 3.51
C PRO A 128 6.01 16.24 3.70
N THR A 129 5.97 17.33 2.92
CA THR A 129 6.89 18.45 3.10
C THR A 129 6.17 19.77 2.89
N ARG A 130 6.51 20.76 3.71
CA ARG A 130 6.02 22.14 3.53
C ARG A 130 6.88 22.95 2.56
N ASP A 131 8.10 22.48 2.29
CA ASP A 131 9.05 23.15 1.40
C ASP A 131 9.82 22.12 0.55
N LEU A 132 9.57 22.14 -0.76
CA LEU A 132 10.27 21.30 -1.74
C LEU A 132 11.68 21.79 -2.07
N CYS A 133 12.07 23.00 -1.68
CA CYS A 133 13.38 23.56 -1.94
C CYS A 133 14.38 23.24 -0.83
N SER A 134 13.90 22.95 0.39
CA SER A 134 14.77 22.55 1.51
C SER A 134 15.40 21.17 1.31
N SER A 135 16.68 21.02 1.65
CA SER A 135 17.33 19.70 1.71
C SER A 135 16.68 18.84 2.80
N MET A 136 16.44 17.56 2.50
CA MET A 136 15.91 16.59 3.47
C MET A 136 16.86 15.40 3.54
N ASP A 137 17.53 15.25 4.68
CA ASP A 137 18.44 14.13 4.92
C ASP A 137 17.70 12.97 5.57
N LEU A 138 17.79 11.80 4.93
CA LEU A 138 17.14 10.57 5.37
C LEU A 138 18.13 9.42 5.38
N LYS A 139 18.04 8.60 6.41
CA LYS A 139 18.71 7.31 6.51
C LYS A 139 17.71 6.20 6.27
N VAL A 140 18.05 5.30 5.35
CA VAL A 140 17.27 4.09 5.07
C VAL A 140 17.90 2.92 5.82
N LYS A 141 17.11 2.23 6.65
CA LYS A 141 17.52 0.98 7.32
C LYS A 141 16.69 -0.18 6.81
N ILE A 142 17.38 -1.22 6.33
CA ILE A 142 16.76 -2.45 5.86
C ILE A 142 16.91 -3.54 6.91
N ILE A 143 15.84 -4.28 7.17
CA ILE A 143 15.83 -5.48 8.00
C ILE A 143 15.26 -6.60 7.14
N ALA A 144 15.91 -7.75 7.09
CA ALA A 144 15.40 -8.92 6.37
C ALA A 144 15.56 -10.15 7.25
N ASN A 145 14.48 -10.91 7.44
CA ASN A 145 14.46 -12.10 8.27
C ASN A 145 13.61 -13.19 7.62
N TYR A 146 14.08 -14.44 7.71
CA TYR A 146 13.20 -15.58 7.44
C TYR A 146 12.18 -15.67 8.57
N THR A 147 10.90 -15.76 8.22
CA THR A 147 9.80 -15.89 9.20
C THR A 147 9.72 -17.31 9.74
N HIS A 148 10.09 -18.29 8.91
CA HIS A 148 10.18 -19.70 9.26
C HIS A 148 11.55 -20.24 8.79
N PRO A 149 12.64 -19.96 9.54
CA PRO A 149 13.98 -20.38 9.15
C PRO A 149 14.11 -21.92 9.14
N CYS A 150 13.48 -22.59 10.10
CA CYS A 150 13.50 -24.03 10.26
C CYS A 150 12.16 -24.64 9.78
N ASN A 151 12.25 -25.61 8.88
CA ASN A 151 11.30 -26.73 8.82
C ASN A 151 11.99 -27.91 9.47
#